data_AF-A0A920TBX6-F1
#
_entry.id   AF-A0A920TBX6-F1
#
_cell.length_a   1.000
_cell.length_b   1.000
_cell.length_c   1.000
_cell.angle_alpha   90.00
_cell.angle_beta   90.00
_cell.angle_gamma   90.00
#
_symmetry.space_group_name_H-M   'P 1'
#
loop_
_entity.id
_entity.type
_entity.pdbx_description
1 polymer ?
#
loop_
_entity_poly.entity_id
_entity_poly.type
_entity_poly.pdbx_seq_one_letter_code
_entity_poly.pdbx_strand_id
1 'polypeptide(L)' 'MSTDTIRIGIVGAGANTRLRHVPGFRANAGVELVGVVNRSREPSERAAAEFDIPGPTTAGRTSSPMTRSTR' A
#
# COMPACT_ATOMS: atom_id res chain seq x y z
N MET A 1 22.78 -5.11 9.52
CA MET A 1 21.78 -4.08 9.14
C MET A 1 20.65 -4.81 8.44
N SER A 2 19.46 -4.84 9.01
CA SER A 2 18.32 -5.53 8.39
C SER A 2 17.97 -4.80 7.10
N THR A 3 18.19 -5.46 5.96
CA THR A 3 17.85 -4.99 4.61
C THR A 3 16.36 -5.20 4.30
N ASP A 4 15.51 -5.20 5.32
CA ASP A 4 14.09 -5.49 5.16
C ASP A 4 13.37 -4.28 4.58
N THR A 5 12.81 -4.47 3.39
CA THR A 5 11.97 -3.48 2.71
C THR A 5 10.69 -3.26 3.51
N ILE A 6 10.46 -2.01 3.94
CA ILE A 6 9.25 -1.61 4.64
C ILE A 6 8.11 -1.51 3.64
N ARG A 7 7.19 -2.47 3.73
CA ARG A 7 5.98 -2.51 2.92
C ARG A 7 4.89 -1.63 3.54
N ILE A 8 4.49 -0.58 2.84
CA ILE A 8 3.49 0.40 3.29
C ILE A 8 2.19 0.23 2.49
N GLY A 9 1.08 0.08 3.22
CA GLY A 9 -0.27 0.21 2.69
C GLY A 9 -0.86 1.57 3.02
N ILE A 10 -1.40 2.26 2.01
CA ILE A 10 -2.05 3.55 2.17
C ILE A 10 -3.55 3.37 2.38
N VAL A 11 -4.09 3.92 3.46
CA VAL A 11 -5.53 4.05 3.67
C VAL A 11 -5.93 5.50 3.42
N GLY A 12 -6.66 5.75 2.34
CA GLY A 12 -7.03 7.10 1.93
C GLY A 12 -6.04 7.73 0.96
N ALA A 13 -6.31 7.59 -0.34
CA ALA A 13 -5.67 8.40 -1.38
C ALA A 13 -6.34 9.77 -1.45
N GLY A 14 -6.07 10.64 -0.46
CA GLY A 14 -6.47 12.04 -0.46
C GLY A 14 -5.41 12.96 -1.10
N ALA A 15 -5.65 14.27 -1.07
CA ALA A 15 -4.72 15.26 -1.62
C ALA A 15 -3.33 15.20 -0.95
N ASN A 16 -3.27 15.08 0.38
CA ASN A 16 -1.99 14.99 1.12
C ASN A 16 -1.18 13.74 0.78
N THR A 17 -1.88 12.62 0.55
CA THR A 17 -1.25 11.35 0.20
C THR A 17 -0.55 11.46 -1.15
N ARG A 18 -1.23 12.04 -2.14
CA ARG A 18 -0.71 12.33 -3.47
C ARG A 18 0.47 13.30 -3.43
N LEU A 19 0.31 14.42 -2.72
CA LEU A 19 1.24 15.53 -2.79
C LEU A 19 2.49 15.35 -1.93
N ARG A 20 2.38 14.65 -0.80
CA ARG A 20 3.46 14.59 0.21
C ARG A 20 3.92 13.19 0.55
N HIS A 21 2.98 12.25 0.73
CA HIS A 21 3.32 10.94 1.27
C HIS A 21 3.93 10.03 0.20
N VAL A 22 3.29 9.89 -0.96
CA VAL A 22 3.79 9.01 -2.03
C VAL A 22 5.18 9.44 -2.53
N PRO A 23 5.43 10.73 -2.84
CA PRO A 23 6.77 11.17 -3.24
C PRO A 23 7.80 10.99 -2.11
N GLY A 24 7.43 11.30 -0.86
CA GLY A 24 8.31 11.14 0.30
C GLY A 24 8.69 9.69 0.56
N PHE A 25 7.73 8.75 0.47
CA PHE A 25 7.99 7.33 0.64
C PHE A 25 8.82 6.76 -0.51
N ARG A 26 8.56 7.16 -1.77
CA ARG A 26 9.38 6.75 -2.92
C ARG A 26 10.82 7.27 -2.86
N ALA A 27 11.08 8.38 -2.18
CA ALA A 27 12.44 8.90 -1.98
C ALA A 27 13.29 8.07 -1.01
N ASN A 28 12.69 7.14 -0.27
CA ASN A 28 13.40 6.28 0.69
C ASN A 28 13.71 4.92 0.05
N ALA A 29 15.00 4.57 -0.05
CA ALA A 29 15.48 3.35 -0.72
C ALA A 29 15.13 2.01 -0.02
N GLY A 30 14.34 2.05 1.06
CA GLY A 30 13.91 0.87 1.82
C GLY A 30 12.39 0.79 1.99
N VAL A 31 11.62 1.53 1.19
CA VAL A 31 10.17 1.59 1.31
C VAL A 31 9.51 1.15 0.01
N GLU A 32 8.55 0.24 0.13
CA GLU A 32 7.74 -0.26 -0.99
C GLU A 32 6.26 0.00 -0.71
N LEU A 33 5.57 0.61 -1.67
CA LEU A 33 4.13 0.86 -1.61
C LEU A 33 3.39 -0.36 -2.16
N VAL A 34 2.78 -1.14 -1.27
CA VAL A 34 2.19 -2.45 -1.63
C VAL A 34 0.67 -2.42 -1.79
N GLY A 35 0.00 -1.34 -1.38
CA GLY A 35 -1.45 -1.28 -1.41
C GLY A 35 -2.03 0.11 -1.18
N VAL A 36 -3.21 0.37 -1.74
CA VAL A 36 -4.02 1.54 -1.43
C VAL A 36 -5.50 1.17 -1.27
N VAL A 37 -6.17 1.70 -0.24
CA VAL A 37 -7.59 1.44 0.01
C VAL A 37 -8.33 2.71 0.43
N ASN A 38 -9.56 2.88 -0.06
CA ASN A 38 -10.50 3.95 0.32
C ASN A 38 -11.82 3.30 0.72
N ARG A 39 -12.73 4.10 1.31
CA ARG A 39 -14.11 3.68 1.62
C ARG A 39 -14.92 3.21 0.40
N SER A 40 -14.51 3.60 -0.80
CA SER A 40 -15.14 3.25 -2.06
C SER A 40 -14.08 2.64 -2.97
N ARG A 41 -14.46 1.64 -3.78
CA ARG A 41 -13.55 0.88 -4.64
C ARG A 41 -13.05 1.68 -5.85
N GLU A 42 -13.93 2.43 -6.49
CA GLU A 42 -13.62 3.25 -7.68
C GLU A 42 -12.50 4.29 -7.40
N PRO A 43 -12.52 5.04 -6.29
CA PRO A 43 -11.39 5.90 -5.92
C PRO A 43 -10.12 5.15 -5.54
N SER A 44 -10.21 3.92 -5.04
CA SER A 44 -9.03 3.08 -4.74
C SER A 44 -8.36 2.57 -6.01
N GLU A 45 -9.13 2.11 -6.98
CA GLU A 45 -8.62 1.64 -8.27
C GLU A 45 -7.90 2.76 -9.02
N ARG A 46 -8.51 3.96 -9.07
CA ARG A 46 -7.86 5.14 -9.66
C ARG A 46 -6.56 5.51 -8.96
N ALA A 47 -6.54 5.47 -7.63
CA ALA A 47 -5.33 5.76 -6.87
C ALA A 47 -4.25 4.68 -7.06
N ALA A 48 -4.62 3.41 -7.15
CA ALA A 48 -3.67 2.33 -7.40
C ALA A 48 -3.00 2.51 -8.76
N ALA A 49 -3.77 2.87 -9.79
CA ALA A 49 -3.25 3.19 -11.12
C ALA A 49 -2.35 4.45 -11.11
N GLU A 50 -2.75 5.50 -10.40
CA GLU A 50 -1.99 6.75 -10.29
C GLU A 50 -0.63 6.58 -9.60
N PHE A 51 -0.54 5.62 -8.68
CA PHE A 51 0.65 5.38 -7.87
C PHE A 51 1.43 4.11 -8.26
N ASP A 52 1.11 3.50 -9.40
CA ASP A 52 1.69 2.23 -9.86
C ASP A 52 1.69 1.13 -8.78
N ILE A 53 0.65 1.09 -7.96
CA ILE A 53 0.53 0.12 -6.87
C ILE A 53 -0.11 -1.15 -7.45
N PRO A 54 0.47 -2.35 -7.22
CA PRO A 54 0.07 -3.61 -7.86
C PRO A 54 -1.38 -4.04 -7.61
N GLY A 55 -2.10 -3.40 -6.69
CA GLY A 55 -3.55 -3.43 -6.69
C GLY A 55 -4.16 -2.65 -5.53
N PRO A 56 -5.42 -2.20 -5.65
CA PRO A 56 -6.17 -1.73 -4.51
C PRO A 56 -6.39 -2.90 -3.55
N THR A 57 -5.70 -2.90 -2.41
CA THR A 57 -5.93 -3.91 -1.37
C THR A 57 -7.38 -3.76 -0.93
N THR A 58 -8.25 -4.65 -1.39
CA THR A 58 -9.61 -4.71 -0.87
C THR A 58 -9.47 -4.89 0.64
N ALA A 59 -10.05 -3.98 1.43
CA ALA A 59 -10.05 -4.08 2.88
C ALA A 59 -10.48 -5.52 3.26
N GLY A 60 -9.54 -6.36 3.69
CA GLY A 60 -9.82 -7.76 4.05
C GLY A 60 -9.02 -8.87 3.35
N ARG A 61 -8.09 -8.60 2.43
CA ARG A 61 -7.17 -9.66 1.95
C ARG A 61 -5.70 -9.26 2.08
N THR A 62 -5.21 -9.34 3.31
CA THR A 62 -3.77 -9.53 3.55
C THR A 62 -3.44 -10.95 3.10
N SER A 63 -3.11 -11.13 1.82
CA SER A 63 -2.51 -12.37 1.34
C SER A 63 -1.03 -12.41 1.75
N SER A 64 -0.77 -12.44 3.05
CA SER A 64 0.32 -13.27 3.56
C SER A 64 -0.33 -14.62 3.87
N PRO A 65 0.24 -15.76 3.43
CA PRO A 65 -0.12 -17.03 4.04
C PRO A 65 0.36 -16.93 5.49
N MET A 66 -0.52 -16.48 6.36
CA MET A 66 -0.37 -16.66 7.80
C MET A 66 -0.46 -18.17 7.97
N THR A 67 0.70 -18.83 7.91
CA THR A 67 0.87 -20.25 8.17
C THR A 67 0.14 -20.51 9.47
N ARG A 68 -1.05 -21.09 9.34
CA ARG A 68 -1.89 -21.47 10.47
C ARG A 68 -1.18 -22.68 11.05
N SER A 69 -0.15 -22.40 11.86
CA SER A 69 0.54 -23.36 12.70
C SER A 69 -0.54 -23.99 13.56
N THR A 70 -1.02 -25.13 13.07
CA THR A 70 -2.05 -25.93 13.72
C THR A 70 -1.28 -26.68 14.78
N ARG A 71 -1.55 -26.28 16.03
CA ARG A 71 -1.28 -27.09 17.19
C ARG A 71 -2.03 -28.42 17.09
#